data_AF-A0A1V5L0M9-F1
#
_entry.id   AF-A0A1V5L0M9-F1
#
_cell.length_a   1.000
_cell.length_b   1.000
_cell.length_c   1.000
_cell.angle_alpha   90.00
_cell.angle_beta   90.00
_cell.angle_gamma   90.00
#
_symmetry.space_group_name_H-M   'P 1'
#
loop_
_entity.id
_entity.type
_entity.pdbx_description
1 polymer ?
#
loop_
_entity_poly.entity_id
_entity_poly.type
_entity_poly.pdbx_seq_one_letter_code
_entity_poly.pdbx_strand_id
1 'polypeptide(L)'
;MIGARFTGHPPVCKGTLIVEDPNHASTRHFESDRVAWEDEFYSFDRSPREDVHVLLSIDESSYDTSNNPWFKGVDLKMGDHPMAWLREIEAGRVFQTALGHTIEIYDDPAFRKHLIGAVQWAGKRE
;
A
#
# COMPACT_ATOMS: atom_id res chain seq x y z
N MET A 1 3.15 2.43 -16.36
CA MET A 1 2.92 3.62 -15.52
C MET A 1 2.78 3.22 -14.05
N ILE A 2 1.72 2.49 -13.66
CA ILE A 2 1.44 2.17 -12.24
C ILE A 2 2.35 1.08 -11.66
N GLY A 3 2.70 0.04 -12.42
CA GLY A 3 3.73 -0.95 -12.02
C GLY A 3 3.21 -2.38 -11.84
N ALA A 4 1.96 -2.56 -11.41
CA ALA A 4 1.35 -3.88 -11.25
C ALA A 4 -0.14 -3.86 -11.61
N ARG A 5 -0.77 -5.02 -11.85
CA ARG A 5 -2.20 -5.14 -12.17
C ARG A 5 -2.92 -5.93 -11.09
N PHE A 6 -4.05 -5.41 -10.62
CA PHE A 6 -4.90 -6.05 -9.63
C PHE A 6 -5.34 -7.47 -10.02
N THR A 7 -5.30 -8.40 -9.08
CA THR A 7 -5.75 -9.80 -9.27
C THR A 7 -6.79 -10.26 -8.23
N GLY A 8 -6.84 -9.63 -7.06
CA GLY A 8 -7.82 -9.94 -6.02
C GLY A 8 -7.52 -9.24 -4.71
N HIS A 9 -8.37 -9.41 -3.70
CA HIS A 9 -8.14 -8.97 -2.32
C HIS A 9 -8.98 -9.81 -1.36
N PRO A 10 -8.57 -10.02 -0.09
CA PRO A 10 -9.45 -10.55 0.95
C PRO A 10 -10.55 -9.54 1.32
N PRO A 11 -11.57 -9.95 2.08
CA PRO A 11 -12.41 -8.99 2.81
C PRO A 11 -11.58 -8.07 3.71
N VAL A 12 -12.18 -6.94 4.08
CA VAL A 12 -11.61 -6.02 5.06
C VAL A 12 -11.12 -6.82 6.27
N CYS A 13 -9.84 -6.68 6.57
CA CYS A 13 -9.19 -7.44 7.61
C CYS A 13 -8.07 -6.63 8.26
N LYS A 14 -7.68 -7.04 9.46
CA LYS A 14 -6.53 -6.47 10.15
C LYS A 14 -5.26 -7.12 9.65
N GLY A 15 -4.24 -6.32 9.39
CA GLY A 15 -2.90 -6.74 9.03
C GLY A 15 -1.86 -5.76 9.56
N THR A 16 -0.59 -6.09 9.36
CA THR A 16 0.54 -5.25 9.76
C THR A 16 1.25 -4.72 8.53
N LEU A 17 1.15 -3.42 8.29
CA LEU A 17 1.97 -2.74 7.31
C LEU A 17 3.42 -2.66 7.79
N ILE A 18 4.34 -2.83 6.85
CA ILE A 18 5.78 -2.64 7.01
C ILE A 18 6.13 -1.32 6.34
N VAL A 19 6.70 -0.38 7.10
CA VAL A 19 7.19 0.90 6.57
C VAL A 19 8.62 0.70 6.08
N GLU A 20 8.79 0.69 4.76
CA GLU A 20 10.08 0.40 4.13
C GLU A 20 10.94 1.65 3.94
N ASP A 21 10.32 2.80 3.69
CA ASP A 21 10.99 4.09 3.64
C ASP A 21 10.39 5.02 4.69
N PRO A 22 11.02 5.17 5.86
CA PRO A 22 10.55 6.08 6.91
C PRO A 22 10.94 7.54 6.67
N ASN A 23 11.65 7.88 5.59
CA ASN A 23 12.07 9.26 5.33
C ASN A 23 11.10 10.00 4.39
N HIS A 24 10.36 9.27 3.56
CA HIS A 24 9.43 9.85 2.60
C HIS A 24 8.29 10.62 3.26
N ALA A 25 7.82 11.71 2.65
CA ALA A 25 6.81 12.60 3.23
C ALA A 25 5.49 11.89 3.58
N SER A 26 5.12 10.84 2.83
CA SER A 26 3.91 10.04 3.07
C SER A 26 4.05 8.98 4.16
N THR A 27 5.23 8.78 4.74
CA THR A 27 5.50 7.67 5.70
C THR A 27 6.29 8.11 6.93
N ARG A 28 7.03 9.23 6.87
CA ARG A 28 7.85 9.76 7.98
C ARG A 28 7.14 10.09 9.28
N HIS A 29 5.82 10.06 9.28
CA HIS A 29 5.00 10.32 10.47
C HIS A 29 4.63 9.04 11.22
N PHE A 30 4.93 7.86 10.67
CA PHE A 30 4.82 6.61 11.40
C PHE A 30 5.98 6.49 12.39
N GLU A 31 5.66 6.20 13.65
CA GLU A 31 6.65 6.09 14.73
C GLU A 31 7.33 4.71 14.78
N SER A 32 6.78 3.72 14.07
CA SER A 32 7.29 2.36 13.98
C SER A 32 7.35 1.92 12.52
N ASP A 33 8.29 1.03 12.24
CA ASP A 33 8.40 0.29 10.98
C ASP A 33 7.30 -0.75 10.80
N ARG A 34 6.49 -1.03 11.84
CA ARG A 34 5.38 -1.98 11.82
C ARG A 34 4.12 -1.32 12.36
N VAL A 35 3.10 -1.20 11.51
CA VAL A 35 1.88 -0.45 11.81
C VAL A 35 0.67 -1.35 11.64
N ALA A 36 -0.13 -1.49 12.69
CA ALA A 36 -1.41 -2.20 12.60
C ALA A 36 -2.37 -1.40 11.71
N TRP A 37 -3.01 -2.07 10.76
CA TRP A 37 -3.86 -1.46 9.75
C TRP A 37 -5.06 -2.35 9.46
N GLU A 38 -6.19 -1.76 9.08
CA GLU A 38 -7.42 -2.49 8.75
C GLU A 38 -7.94 -2.01 7.39
N ASP A 39 -7.90 -2.89 6.39
CA ASP A 39 -8.19 -2.53 5.00
C ASP A 39 -8.45 -3.77 4.14
N GLU A 40 -8.74 -3.57 2.85
CA GLU A 40 -8.68 -4.62 1.82
C GLU A 40 -7.30 -4.64 1.16
N PHE A 41 -6.44 -5.59 1.55
CA PHE A 41 -5.08 -5.67 1.01
C PHE A 41 -5.07 -6.27 -0.41
N TYR A 42 -4.93 -5.42 -1.43
CA TYR A 42 -4.96 -5.83 -2.84
C TYR A 42 -3.75 -6.66 -3.22
N SER A 43 -4.00 -7.81 -3.86
CA SER A 43 -3.01 -8.63 -4.55
C SER A 43 -2.88 -8.18 -6.00
N PHE A 44 -1.69 -8.39 -6.56
CA PHE A 44 -1.36 -8.03 -7.93
C PHE A 44 -0.74 -9.20 -8.68
N ASP A 45 -0.64 -9.06 -10.00
CA ASP A 45 -0.08 -10.08 -10.89
C ASP A 45 1.43 -10.30 -10.72
N ARG A 46 2.12 -9.34 -10.10
CA ARG A 46 3.53 -9.42 -9.68
C ARG A 46 3.84 -8.34 -8.65
N SER A 47 4.95 -8.48 -7.93
CA SER A 47 5.51 -7.36 -7.17
C SER A 47 6.01 -6.27 -8.13
N PRO A 48 5.64 -4.99 -7.94
CA PRO A 48 6.15 -3.88 -8.75
C PRO A 48 7.59 -3.48 -8.39
N ARG A 49 8.19 -4.04 -7.33
CA ARG A 49 9.42 -3.57 -6.67
C ARG A 49 10.62 -3.38 -7.60
N GLU A 50 10.75 -4.16 -8.68
CA GLU A 50 11.84 -4.02 -9.63
C GLU A 50 11.82 -2.68 -10.40
N ASP A 51 10.63 -2.06 -10.52
CA ASP A 51 10.39 -0.88 -11.36
C ASP A 51 10.04 0.40 -10.57
N VAL A 52 9.90 0.29 -9.24
CA VAL A 52 9.33 1.33 -8.38
C VAL A 52 10.07 1.44 -7.05
N HIS A 53 9.93 2.57 -6.38
CA HIS A 53 10.38 2.73 -5.01
C HIS A 53 9.23 2.41 -4.06
N VAL A 54 9.36 1.32 -3.31
CA VAL A 54 8.33 0.85 -2.37
C VAL A 54 8.43 1.64 -1.06
N LEU A 55 7.28 2.07 -0.55
CA LEU A 55 7.15 2.85 0.68
C LEU A 55 6.52 2.03 1.81
N LEU A 56 5.51 1.23 1.47
CA LEU A 56 4.78 0.36 2.39
C LEU A 56 4.58 -1.01 1.76
N SER A 57 4.70 -2.07 2.56
CA SER A 57 4.29 -3.44 2.22
C SER A 57 3.36 -4.01 3.29
N ILE A 58 2.66 -5.10 3.01
CA ILE A 58 1.85 -5.83 4.01
C ILE A 58 2.56 -7.13 4.41
N ASP A 59 2.59 -7.41 5.72
CA ASP A 59 3.08 -8.69 6.24
C ASP A 59 2.04 -9.79 6.03
N GLU A 60 2.25 -10.68 5.08
CA GLU A 60 1.34 -11.78 4.74
C GLU A 60 1.14 -12.83 5.84
N SER A 61 1.94 -12.80 6.91
CA SER A 61 1.72 -13.64 8.08
C SER A 61 0.72 -13.02 9.08
N SER A 62 0.39 -11.75 8.91
CA SER A 62 -0.40 -10.96 9.87
C SER A 62 -1.90 -10.89 9.57
N TYR A 63 -2.34 -11.43 8.42
CA TYR A 63 -3.74 -11.43 8.01
C TYR A 63 -4.13 -12.74 7.34
N ASP A 64 -5.42 -13.06 7.39
CA ASP A 64 -5.99 -14.29 6.85
C ASP A 64 -6.66 -14.05 5.49
N THR A 65 -6.19 -14.75 4.48
CA THR A 65 -6.74 -14.71 3.11
C THR A 65 -7.66 -15.89 2.80
N SER A 66 -7.79 -16.86 3.71
CA SER A 66 -8.45 -18.15 3.44
C SER A 66 -9.98 -18.03 3.31
N ASN A 67 -10.60 -17.08 3.99
CA ASN A 67 -12.04 -16.87 3.97
C ASN A 67 -12.45 -15.81 2.93
N ASN A 68 -12.21 -16.09 1.65
CA ASN A 68 -12.55 -15.18 0.56
C ASN A 68 -13.71 -15.71 -0.30
N PRO A 69 -14.91 -15.08 -0.25
CA PRO A 69 -16.04 -15.49 -1.06
C PRO A 69 -15.99 -14.98 -2.51
N TRP A 70 -15.19 -13.95 -2.82
CA TRP A 70 -15.21 -13.22 -4.09
C TRP A 70 -14.11 -13.65 -5.07
N PHE A 71 -12.91 -13.94 -4.58
CA PHE A 71 -11.74 -14.32 -5.40
C PHE A 71 -11.33 -15.78 -5.20
N LYS A 72 -12.29 -16.69 -5.43
CA LYS A 72 -12.07 -18.13 -5.21
C LYS A 72 -11.00 -18.70 -6.15
N GLY A 73 -10.05 -19.44 -5.58
CA GLY A 73 -8.97 -20.10 -6.35
C GLY A 73 -7.84 -19.17 -6.80
N VAL A 74 -7.87 -17.89 -6.39
CA VAL A 74 -6.77 -16.94 -6.57
C VAL A 74 -5.86 -17.04 -5.36
N ASP A 75 -4.55 -17.15 -5.59
CA ASP A 75 -3.58 -16.95 -4.51
C ASP A 75 -3.47 -15.45 -4.24
N LEU A 76 -3.84 -15.06 -3.03
CA LEU A 76 -3.84 -13.66 -2.59
C LEU A 76 -2.53 -13.27 -1.92
N LYS A 77 -1.65 -14.25 -1.69
CA LYS A 77 -0.28 -14.02 -1.25
C LYS A 77 0.64 -13.94 -2.45
N MET A 78 1.53 -12.96 -2.42
CA MET A 78 2.52 -12.63 -3.45
C MET A 78 3.94 -12.96 -2.99
N GLY A 79 4.17 -13.18 -1.69
CA GLY A 79 5.49 -13.33 -1.07
C GLY A 79 6.19 -11.98 -0.85
N ASP A 80 6.19 -11.11 -1.86
CA ASP A 80 6.54 -9.69 -1.74
C ASP A 80 5.31 -8.85 -2.09
N HIS A 81 4.78 -8.10 -1.12
CA HIS A 81 3.43 -7.51 -1.21
C HIS A 81 3.41 -5.99 -0.95
N PRO A 82 3.92 -5.17 -1.88
CA PRO A 82 3.86 -3.71 -1.78
C PRO A 82 2.42 -3.18 -1.75
N MET A 83 2.15 -2.27 -0.82
CA MET A 83 0.88 -1.56 -0.64
C MET A 83 0.93 -0.09 -1.06
N ALA A 84 2.11 0.54 -1.01
CA ALA A 84 2.29 1.88 -1.55
C ALA A 84 3.68 2.05 -2.14
N TRP A 85 3.76 2.72 -3.29
CA TRP A 85 5.02 2.94 -4.00
C TRP A 85 4.96 4.18 -4.89
N LEU A 86 6.14 4.64 -5.29
CA LEU A 86 6.32 5.77 -6.18
C LEU A 86 7.17 5.42 -7.39
N ARG A 87 6.96 6.15 -8.48
CA ARG A 87 7.75 6.04 -9.71
C ARG A 87 7.88 7.39 -10.37
N GLU A 88 9.09 7.75 -10.77
CA GLU A 88 9.34 8.87 -11.67
C GLU A 88 9.33 8.37 -13.12
N ILE A 89 8.59 9.06 -13.99
CA ILE A 89 8.47 8.73 -15.42
C ILE A 89 8.68 10.01 -16.20
N GLU A 90 9.82 10.12 -16.87
CA GLU A 90 10.28 11.36 -17.51
C GLU A 90 10.21 12.54 -16.52
N ALA A 91 9.42 13.57 -16.81
CA ALA A 91 9.22 14.71 -15.92
C ALA A 91 8.08 14.50 -14.90
N GLY A 92 7.32 13.41 -15.00
CA GLY A 92 6.16 13.11 -14.17
C GLY A 92 6.50 12.28 -12.92
N ARG A 93 5.65 12.41 -11.90
CA ARG A 93 5.72 11.64 -10.65
C ARG A 93 4.40 10.90 -10.46
N VAL A 94 4.48 9.59 -10.26
CA VAL A 94 3.33 8.72 -10.02
C VAL A 94 3.46 8.16 -8.61
N PHE A 95 2.44 8.37 -7.80
CA PHE A 95 2.29 7.77 -6.49
C PHE A 95 1.09 6.82 -6.53
N GLN A 96 1.29 5.59 -6.08
CA GLN A 96 0.23 4.60 -5.95
C GLN A 96 0.12 4.18 -4.49
N THR A 97 -1.10 4.18 -3.96
CA THR A 97 -1.43 3.50 -2.71
C THR A 97 -2.61 2.57 -2.96
N ALA A 98 -2.53 1.36 -2.43
CA ALA A 98 -3.58 0.35 -2.43
C ALA A 98 -4.42 0.40 -1.14
N LEU A 99 -4.12 1.35 -0.26
CA LEU A 99 -4.84 1.58 0.99
C LEU A 99 -6.00 2.56 0.77
N GLY A 100 -7.01 2.49 1.63
CA GLY A 100 -8.11 3.44 1.67
C GLY A 100 -9.45 2.88 1.23
N HIS A 101 -9.72 1.58 1.42
CA HIS A 101 -11.03 1.00 1.09
C HIS A 101 -12.15 1.52 2.00
N THR A 102 -11.92 1.49 3.31
CA THR A 102 -12.95 1.83 4.31
C THR A 102 -13.17 3.34 4.39
N ILE A 103 -14.38 3.79 4.71
CA ILE A 103 -14.64 5.23 4.84
C ILE A 103 -13.99 5.78 6.12
N GLU A 104 -13.94 4.96 7.16
CA GLU A 104 -13.42 5.26 8.49
C GLU A 104 -11.92 5.62 8.44
N ILE A 105 -11.15 5.02 7.54
CA ILE A 105 -9.72 5.29 7.41
C ILE A 105 -9.42 6.74 7.00
N TYR A 106 -10.37 7.40 6.34
CA TYR A 106 -10.24 8.81 5.99
C TYR A 106 -10.41 9.74 7.18
N ASP A 107 -10.82 9.24 8.36
CA ASP A 107 -10.75 9.97 9.64
C ASP A 107 -9.45 9.75 10.40
N ASP A 108 -8.65 8.74 10.03
CA ASP A 108 -7.35 8.48 10.64
C ASP A 108 -6.33 9.59 10.29
N PRO A 109 -5.76 10.29 11.29
CA PRO A 109 -4.73 11.30 11.07
C PRO A 109 -3.49 10.78 10.34
N ALA A 110 -3.08 9.52 10.55
CA ALA A 110 -1.95 8.90 9.87
C ALA A 110 -2.27 8.69 8.38
N PHE A 111 -3.45 8.15 8.04
CA PHE A 111 -3.83 8.00 6.64
C PHE A 111 -3.96 9.35 5.92
N ARG A 112 -4.53 10.37 6.59
CA ARG A 112 -4.56 11.74 6.05
C ARG A 112 -3.15 12.28 5.78
N LYS A 113 -2.21 12.10 6.71
CA LYS A 113 -0.80 12.51 6.50
C LYS A 113 -0.14 11.73 5.37
N HIS A 114 -0.45 10.45 5.21
CA HIS A 114 0.01 9.64 4.07
C HIS A 114 -0.45 10.24 2.73
N LEU A 115 -1.73 10.54 2.59
CA LEU A 115 -2.28 11.18 1.38
C LEU A 115 -1.71 12.58 1.13
N ILE A 116 -1.56 13.40 2.18
CA ILE A 116 -0.97 14.75 2.05
C ILE A 116 0.48 14.65 1.55
N GLY A 117 1.29 13.78 2.16
CA GLY A 117 2.68 13.56 1.75
C GLY A 117 2.79 13.04 0.32
N ALA A 118 1.89 12.13 -0.08
CA ALA A 118 1.80 11.62 -1.44
C ALA A 118 1.51 12.73 -2.47
N VAL A 119 0.51 13.57 -2.21
CA VAL A 119 0.11 14.68 -3.09
C VAL A 119 1.21 15.75 -3.16
N GLN A 120 1.86 16.06 -2.03
CA GLN A 120 2.98 17.01 -2.01
C GLN A 120 4.15 16.51 -2.85
N TRP A 121 4.55 15.25 -2.69
CA TRP A 121 5.62 14.63 -3.47
C TRP A 121 5.29 14.60 -4.97
N ALA A 122 4.11 14.09 -5.32
CA ALA A 122 3.67 13.99 -6.72
C ALA A 122 3.53 15.37 -7.39
N GLY A 123 3.09 16.37 -6.62
CA GLY A 123 2.97 17.76 -7.06
C GLY A 123 4.27 18.57 -7.03
N LYS A 124 5.42 17.98 -6.65
CA LYS A 124 6.72 18.65 -6.49
C LYS A 124 6.66 19.86 -5.54
N ARG A 125 6.03 19.67 -4.38
CA ARG A 125 5.81 20.69 -3.34
C ARG A 125 6.57 20.40 -2.03
N GLU A 126 7.58 19.54 -2.10
CA GLU A 126 8.47 19.18 -1.00
C GLU A 126 9.77 19.98 -1.00
#